data_AF-A0A2T0X7B9-F1
#
_entry.id   AF-A0A2T0X7B9-F1
#
_cell.length_a   1.000
_cell.length_b   1.000
_cell.length_c   1.000
_cell.angle_alpha   90.00
_cell.angle_beta   90.00
_cell.angle_gamma   90.00
#
_symmetry.space_group_name_H-M   'P 1'
#
loop_
_entity.id
_entity.type
_entity.pdbx_description
1 polymer ?
#
loop_
_entity_poly.entity_id
_entity_poly.type
_entity_poly.pdbx_seq_one_letter_code
_entity_poly.pdbx_strand_id
1 'polypeptide(L)'
;MTGSPLMLRPCALDRLMPMHLALDGSGRVTSAGRTFARLAGVDPAGRAVFDLLRLRRPEGVADVDGLRSVVGQKLHLTLLHANLRLAGIAVPARGGAGNGLLLNLSPGPGVVAAVRRFSLSNGDFAPTDLANELLFLAEANAAIAAEAAALTARLQNAHSDAEERSFTDALTGLRNRRGLDQAMDTLARGGGRFAMLAVDLDRFKAVNDAMGHAVGDTVLRAATEAMVRAARAADLVARIGGDEFAILLYGAIPRDRLGRIADDLIAAIERPIPVEGGLARISASVGIAISDDHAIGDVASVTAAADAALYASKQAGRGCWTLMGGSTAPEAS
;
A
#
# COMPACT_ATOMS: atom_id res chain seq x y z
N MET A 1 -16.73 -9.68 66.11
CA MET A 1 -15.39 -10.29 66.24
C MET A 1 -14.40 -9.22 66.65
N THR A 2 -14.05 -9.17 67.93
CA THR A 2 -13.02 -8.28 68.50
C THR A 2 -11.66 -8.96 68.39
N GLY A 3 -11.11 -9.01 67.17
CA GLY A 3 -9.70 -9.35 66.96
C GLY A 3 -8.89 -8.06 66.89
N SER A 4 -7.68 -8.05 67.44
CA SER A 4 -6.73 -6.96 67.20
C SER A 4 -6.55 -6.77 65.69
N PRO A 5 -6.60 -5.54 65.17
CA PRO A 5 -6.51 -5.29 63.74
C PRO A 5 -5.17 -5.80 63.18
N LEU A 6 -5.19 -6.39 61.99
CA LEU A 6 -3.97 -6.77 61.27
C LEU A 6 -3.17 -5.51 60.93
N MET A 7 -1.93 -5.44 61.40
CA MET A 7 -1.02 -4.33 61.12
C MET A 7 0.01 -4.75 60.07
N LEU A 8 -0.02 -4.10 58.91
CA LEU A 8 0.98 -4.29 57.85
C LEU A 8 2.04 -3.19 57.96
N ARG A 9 3.31 -3.59 58.06
CA ARG A 9 4.43 -2.63 57.97
C ARG A 9 4.55 -2.10 56.54
N PRO A 10 5.03 -0.86 56.33
CA PRO A 10 5.22 -0.29 54.99
C PRO A 10 6.02 -1.19 54.04
N CYS A 11 7.08 -1.84 54.53
CA CYS A 11 7.89 -2.77 53.72
C CYS A 11 7.12 -4.04 53.29
N ALA A 12 6.18 -4.53 54.09
CA ALA A 12 5.33 -5.66 53.72
C ALA A 12 4.29 -5.24 52.68
N LEU A 13 3.73 -4.03 52.84
CA LEU A 13 2.81 -3.45 51.88
C LEU A 13 3.48 -3.20 50.52
N ASP A 14 4.71 -2.70 50.49
CA ASP A 14 5.48 -2.51 49.25
C ASP A 14 5.74 -3.83 48.51
N ARG A 15 5.97 -4.94 49.23
CA ARG A 15 6.18 -6.25 48.62
C ARG A 15 4.90 -6.87 48.05
N LEU A 16 3.76 -6.64 48.71
CA LEU A 16 2.45 -7.13 48.26
C LEU A 16 1.84 -6.25 47.17
N MET A 17 2.05 -4.94 47.28
CA MET A 17 1.45 -3.91 46.44
C MET A 17 2.52 -2.87 46.06
N PRO A 18 3.47 -3.19 45.15
CA PRO A 18 4.52 -2.26 44.73
C PRO A 18 3.99 -0.95 44.08
N MET A 19 2.72 -0.98 43.67
CA MET A 19 1.99 0.12 43.04
C MET A 19 0.93 0.70 43.98
N HIS A 20 1.25 0.93 45.26
CA HIS A 20 0.32 1.53 46.22
C HIS A 20 0.58 3.01 46.48
N LEU A 21 -0.43 3.70 47.00
CA LEU A 21 -0.32 5.02 47.62
C LEU A 21 -1.12 5.05 48.92
N ALA A 22 -0.49 5.38 50.04
CA ALA A 22 -1.19 5.69 51.28
C ALA A 22 -1.33 7.20 51.43
N LEU A 23 -2.51 7.66 51.82
CA LEU A 23 -2.89 9.05 51.96
C LEU A 23 -3.37 9.34 53.38
N ASP A 24 -3.05 10.53 53.89
CA ASP A 24 -3.61 11.05 55.13
C ASP A 24 -5.04 11.58 54.95
N GLY A 25 -5.62 12.12 56.03
CA GLY A 25 -6.95 12.73 56.03
C GLY A 25 -7.09 13.94 55.10
N SER A 26 -6.00 14.62 54.75
CA SER A 26 -5.98 15.73 53.79
C SER A 26 -5.72 15.29 52.35
N GLY A 27 -5.51 13.99 52.11
CA GLY A 27 -5.16 13.42 50.80
C GLY A 27 -3.72 13.67 50.36
N ARG A 28 -2.82 13.95 51.31
CA ARG A 28 -1.39 13.98 51.05
C ARG A 28 -0.80 12.59 51.18
N VAL A 29 0.17 12.28 50.32
CA VAL A 29 0.82 10.97 50.30
C VAL A 29 1.70 10.79 51.53
N THR A 30 1.41 9.79 52.35
CA THR A 30 2.22 9.40 53.51
C THR A 30 3.22 8.29 53.17
N SER A 31 2.88 7.44 52.22
CA SER A 31 3.80 6.42 51.67
C SER A 31 3.40 6.03 50.26
N ALA A 32 4.39 5.59 49.48
CA ALA A 32 4.18 5.09 48.13
C ALA A 32 4.94 3.78 47.93
N GLY A 33 4.39 2.89 47.11
CA GLY A 33 5.10 1.69 46.68
C GLY A 33 6.25 2.04 45.73
N ARG A 34 7.27 1.17 45.70
CA ARG A 34 8.51 1.36 44.95
C ARG A 34 8.27 1.59 43.46
N THR A 35 7.35 0.84 42.86
CA THR A 35 7.05 0.94 41.44
C THR A 35 6.29 2.22 41.14
N PHE A 36 5.33 2.58 42.01
CA PHE A 36 4.62 3.83 41.86
C PHE A 36 5.58 5.02 41.93
N ALA A 37 6.47 5.04 42.93
CA ALA A 37 7.46 6.10 43.09
C ALA A 37 8.39 6.23 41.86
N ARG A 38 8.84 5.11 41.29
CA ARG A 38 9.60 5.10 40.02
C ARG A 38 8.81 5.72 38.87
N LEU A 39 7.53 5.39 38.74
CA LEU A 39 6.68 5.88 37.66
C LEU A 39 6.23 7.34 37.84
N ALA A 40 6.12 7.82 39.08
CA ALA A 40 5.69 9.17 39.39
C ALA A 40 6.65 10.24 38.86
N GLY A 41 7.93 9.90 38.66
CA GLY A 41 8.97 10.81 38.17
C GLY A 41 9.38 11.91 39.14
N VAL A 42 8.73 11.98 40.30
CA VAL A 42 8.99 12.89 41.42
C VAL A 42 8.84 12.13 42.73
N ASP A 43 9.47 12.59 43.81
CA ASP A 43 9.19 12.04 45.14
C ASP A 43 7.73 12.30 45.51
N PRO A 44 6.91 11.24 45.69
CA PRO A 44 5.49 11.40 45.96
C PRO A 44 5.22 11.83 47.42
N ALA A 45 6.15 11.63 48.36
CA ALA A 45 5.90 11.88 49.78
C ALA A 45 5.49 13.35 50.05
N GLY A 46 4.44 13.54 50.86
CA GLY A 46 3.91 14.84 51.25
C GLY A 46 3.12 15.60 50.18
N ARG A 47 3.13 15.16 48.92
CA ARG A 47 2.38 15.79 47.82
C ARG A 47 0.89 15.48 47.90
N ALA A 48 0.06 16.36 47.34
CA ALA A 48 -1.36 16.08 47.20
C ALA A 48 -1.57 15.02 46.11
N VAL A 49 -2.47 14.06 46.35
CA VAL A 49 -2.69 12.95 45.39
C VAL A 49 -3.09 13.45 43.99
N PHE A 50 -3.84 14.54 43.90
CA PHE A 50 -4.30 15.12 42.63
C PHE A 50 -3.22 15.89 41.86
N ASP A 51 -2.07 16.19 42.48
CA ASP A 51 -0.88 16.69 41.79
C ASP A 51 -0.16 15.58 41.02
N LEU A 52 -0.38 14.33 41.43
CA LEU A 52 0.24 13.14 40.83
C LEU A 52 -0.72 12.45 39.86
N LEU A 53 -2.00 12.37 40.22
CA LEU A 53 -3.00 11.55 39.55
C LEU A 53 -4.23 12.37 39.17
N ARG A 54 -4.81 12.05 38.02
CA ARG A 54 -6.13 12.54 37.62
C ARG A 54 -7.10 11.38 37.52
N LEU A 55 -8.24 11.45 38.22
CA LEU A 55 -9.30 10.46 38.07
C LEU A 55 -10.05 10.68 36.74
N ARG A 56 -10.27 9.60 35.99
CA ARG A 56 -11.06 9.57 34.75
C ARG A 56 -12.41 8.91 34.95
N ARG A 57 -12.47 7.87 35.79
CA ARG A 57 -13.70 7.19 36.21
C ARG A 57 -13.56 6.79 37.69
N PRO A 58 -14.62 6.95 38.51
CA PRO A 58 -15.87 7.66 38.23
C PRO A 58 -15.66 9.14 37.85
N GLU A 59 -16.56 9.71 37.05
CA GLU A 59 -16.48 11.14 36.67
C GLU A 59 -16.87 12.05 37.86
N GLY A 60 -16.40 13.30 37.86
CA GLY A 60 -16.78 14.29 38.87
C GLY A 60 -16.00 14.24 40.19
N VAL A 61 -15.12 13.26 40.39
CA VAL A 61 -14.23 13.21 41.56
C VAL A 61 -12.98 14.04 41.29
N ALA A 62 -12.88 15.20 41.94
CA ALA A 62 -11.76 16.14 41.80
C ALA A 62 -10.96 16.35 43.09
N ASP A 63 -11.44 15.82 44.21
CA ASP A 63 -10.84 15.99 45.53
C ASP A 63 -10.91 14.70 46.35
N VAL A 64 -10.34 14.78 47.55
CA VAL A 64 -10.16 13.63 48.43
C VAL A 64 -11.49 13.15 49.01
N ASP A 65 -12.45 14.05 49.22
CA ASP A 65 -13.78 13.69 49.71
C ASP A 65 -14.60 12.98 48.64
N GLY A 66 -14.48 13.41 47.38
CA GLY A 66 -14.97 12.67 46.23
C GLY A 66 -14.32 11.28 46.13
N LEU A 67 -13.01 11.17 46.39
CA LEU A 67 -12.33 9.87 46.39
C LEU A 67 -12.84 8.95 47.51
N ARG A 68 -13.20 9.51 48.67
CA ARG A 68 -13.82 8.78 49.79
C ARG A 68 -15.21 8.26 49.44
N SER A 69 -16.00 9.03 48.69
CA SER A 69 -17.36 8.62 48.32
C SER A 69 -17.40 7.45 47.33
N VAL A 70 -16.28 7.18 46.65
CA VAL A 70 -16.13 6.08 45.67
C VAL A 70 -15.21 4.96 46.15
N VAL A 71 -14.94 4.88 47.46
CA VAL A 71 -14.16 3.78 48.06
C VAL A 71 -14.72 2.41 47.65
N GLY A 72 -13.83 1.48 47.35
CA GLY A 72 -14.16 0.13 46.89
C GLY A 72 -14.59 0.05 45.42
N GLN A 73 -14.88 1.19 44.76
CA GLN A 73 -15.18 1.20 43.33
C GLN A 73 -13.90 1.11 42.51
N LYS A 74 -14.03 0.58 41.29
CA LYS A 74 -12.95 0.56 40.32
C LYS A 74 -12.65 1.98 39.85
N LEU A 75 -11.41 2.39 40.07
CA LEU A 75 -10.87 3.67 39.65
C LEU A 75 -10.12 3.50 38.33
N HIS A 76 -10.32 4.46 37.42
CA HIS A 76 -9.45 4.64 36.25
C HIS A 76 -8.77 5.99 36.37
N LEU A 77 -7.44 6.00 36.39
CA LEU A 77 -6.63 7.18 36.65
C LEU A 77 -5.65 7.43 35.52
N THR A 78 -5.10 8.64 35.49
CA THR A 78 -3.93 8.99 34.69
C THR A 78 -2.85 9.52 35.61
N LEU A 79 -1.68 8.88 35.59
CA LEU A 79 -0.47 9.40 36.21
C LEU A 79 0.05 10.54 35.35
N LEU A 80 0.02 11.76 35.90
CA LEU A 80 0.16 12.99 35.13
C LEU A 80 1.53 13.10 34.46
N HIS A 81 2.61 12.89 35.22
CA HIS A 81 3.97 13.01 34.71
C HIS A 81 4.29 11.99 33.61
N ALA A 82 3.93 10.72 33.86
CA ALA A 82 4.16 9.64 32.91
C ALA A 82 3.18 9.64 31.72
N ASN A 83 2.07 10.39 31.81
CA ASN A 83 0.89 10.23 30.97
C ASN A 83 0.46 8.76 30.83
N LEU A 84 0.48 8.03 31.96
CA LEU A 84 0.21 6.61 32.00
C LEU A 84 -1.18 6.35 32.57
N ARG A 85 -1.97 5.52 31.88
CA ARG A 85 -3.28 5.08 32.39
C ARG A 85 -3.08 4.02 33.46
N LEU A 86 -3.72 4.23 34.60
CA LEU A 86 -3.74 3.28 35.72
C LEU A 86 -5.18 2.85 35.99
N ALA A 87 -5.35 1.67 36.55
CA ALA A 87 -6.57 1.24 37.20
C ALA A 87 -6.27 0.95 38.67
N GLY A 88 -7.28 0.99 39.53
CA GLY A 88 -7.06 0.67 40.93
C GLY A 88 -8.32 0.69 41.75
N ILE A 89 -8.14 0.58 43.06
CA ILE A 89 -9.20 0.75 44.07
C ILE A 89 -8.65 1.59 45.21
N ALA A 90 -9.50 2.39 45.84
CA ALA A 90 -9.21 3.05 47.10
C ALA A 90 -9.97 2.35 48.23
N VAL A 91 -9.30 2.13 49.36
CA VAL A 91 -9.90 1.58 50.58
C VAL A 91 -9.54 2.45 51.79
N PRO A 92 -10.36 2.49 52.86
CA PRO A 92 -10.03 3.24 54.05
C PRO A 92 -8.81 2.61 54.74
N ALA A 93 -7.87 3.45 55.17
CA ALA A 93 -6.69 3.02 55.91
C ALA A 93 -6.62 3.75 57.26
N ARG A 94 -6.42 2.99 58.34
CA ARG A 94 -6.23 3.54 59.69
C ARG A 94 -4.74 3.61 59.98
N GLY A 95 -4.14 4.79 59.82
CA GLY A 95 -2.78 5.09 60.24
C GLY A 95 -2.74 6.44 60.96
N GLY A 96 -2.34 6.45 62.24
CA GLY A 96 -2.30 7.67 63.06
C GLY A 96 -3.68 8.26 63.39
N ALA A 97 -3.74 9.58 63.63
CA ALA A 97 -4.96 10.32 63.90
C ALA A 97 -5.63 10.79 62.59
N GLY A 98 -6.42 9.93 61.92
CA GLY A 98 -7.18 10.41 60.75
C GLY A 98 -7.88 9.37 59.87
N ASN A 99 -8.76 9.91 59.00
CA ASN A 99 -9.56 9.24 57.97
C ASN A 99 -8.77 9.11 56.65
N GLY A 100 -7.69 8.32 56.68
CA GLY A 100 -6.79 8.10 55.54
C GLY A 100 -7.31 7.10 54.51
N LEU A 101 -6.64 7.04 53.35
CA LEU A 101 -6.95 6.12 52.25
C LEU A 101 -5.72 5.34 51.81
N LEU A 102 -5.91 4.10 51.38
CA LEU A 102 -4.91 3.29 50.69
C LEU A 102 -5.41 2.98 49.28
N LEU A 103 -4.63 3.34 48.29
CA LEU A 103 -4.89 3.03 46.89
C LEU A 103 -4.00 1.86 46.48
N ASN A 104 -4.59 0.85 45.84
CA ASN A 104 -3.87 -0.17 45.10
C ASN A 104 -4.03 0.10 43.61
N LEU A 105 -2.93 0.29 42.90
CA LEU A 105 -2.92 0.69 41.49
C LEU A 105 -2.24 -0.38 40.63
N SER A 106 -2.59 -0.43 39.36
CA SER A 106 -1.89 -1.20 38.34
C SER A 106 -1.99 -0.49 36.99
N PRO A 107 -1.02 -0.68 36.07
CA PRO A 107 -1.07 -0.05 34.75
C PRO A 107 -2.14 -0.64 33.82
N GLY A 108 -2.77 -1.77 34.20
CA GLY A 108 -3.84 -2.42 33.44
C GLY A 108 -3.48 -2.62 31.95
N PRO A 109 -4.32 -2.18 30.99
CA PRO A 109 -4.04 -2.34 29.54
C PRO A 109 -2.83 -1.54 29.06
N GLY A 110 -2.31 -0.60 29.87
CA GLY A 110 -1.08 0.16 29.58
C GLY A 110 0.20 -0.55 30.00
N VAL A 111 0.14 -1.78 30.54
CA VAL A 111 1.30 -2.48 31.11
C VAL A 111 2.44 -2.66 30.11
N VAL A 112 2.15 -3.01 28.86
CA VAL A 112 3.17 -3.21 27.82
C VAL A 112 3.93 -1.91 27.54
N ALA A 113 3.20 -0.79 27.41
CA ALA A 113 3.80 0.52 27.20
C ALA A 113 4.61 0.97 28.44
N ALA A 114 4.13 0.67 29.64
CA ALA A 114 4.82 0.99 30.89
C ALA A 114 6.14 0.21 31.03
N VAL A 115 6.12 -1.11 30.75
CA VAL A 115 7.32 -1.97 30.78
C VAL A 115 8.37 -1.44 29.81
N ARG A 116 7.99 -1.16 28.55
CA ARG A 116 8.92 -0.65 27.54
C ARG A 116 9.50 0.73 27.89
N ARG A 117 8.65 1.65 28.37
CA ARG A 117 9.05 3.05 28.60
C ARG A 117 9.86 3.24 29.88
N PHE A 118 9.58 2.47 30.92
CA PHE A 118 10.18 2.65 32.26
C PHE A 118 11.10 1.50 32.66
N SER A 119 11.37 0.56 31.74
CA SER A 119 12.20 -0.63 31.98
C SER A 119 11.78 -1.35 33.25
N LEU A 120 10.46 -1.57 33.40
CA LEU A 120 9.92 -2.32 34.53
C LEU A 120 10.25 -3.80 34.35
N SER A 121 10.57 -4.44 35.46
CA SER A 121 10.85 -5.87 35.57
C SER A 121 9.67 -6.60 36.22
N ASN A 122 9.70 -7.93 36.22
CA ASN A 122 8.70 -8.72 36.95
C ASN A 122 8.61 -8.33 38.45
N GLY A 123 9.73 -7.92 39.06
CA GLY A 123 9.74 -7.45 40.44
C GLY A 123 8.94 -6.16 40.67
N ASP A 124 8.63 -5.39 39.63
CA ASP A 124 7.89 -4.14 39.76
C ASP A 124 6.36 -4.36 39.86
N PHE A 125 5.88 -5.59 39.69
CA PHE A 125 4.47 -5.94 39.78
C PHE A 125 4.17 -6.79 41.01
N ALA A 126 2.93 -6.78 41.47
CA ALA A 126 2.50 -7.71 42.50
C ALA A 126 2.62 -9.15 41.95
N PRO A 127 3.01 -10.16 42.76
CA PRO A 127 3.08 -11.55 42.28
C PRO A 127 1.75 -12.11 41.76
N THR A 128 0.63 -11.49 42.12
CA THR A 128 -0.73 -11.84 41.68
C THR A 128 -1.24 -10.98 40.52
N ASP A 129 -0.45 -10.01 40.04
CA ASP A 129 -0.84 -9.15 38.93
C ASP A 129 -0.66 -9.90 37.60
N LEU A 130 -1.66 -9.84 36.72
CA LEU A 130 -1.66 -10.46 35.38
C LEU A 130 -0.70 -9.78 34.37
N ALA A 131 0.25 -9.00 34.87
CA ALA A 131 1.14 -8.16 34.07
C ALA A 131 2.04 -9.00 33.14
N ASN A 132 2.52 -10.14 33.64
CA ASN A 132 3.40 -11.02 32.88
C ASN A 132 2.65 -11.74 31.76
N GLU A 133 1.45 -12.23 32.03
CA GLU A 133 0.60 -12.89 31.03
C GLU A 133 0.22 -11.92 29.92
N LEU A 134 -0.11 -10.66 30.27
CA LEU A 134 -0.40 -9.62 29.28
C LEU A 134 0.82 -9.24 28.45
N LEU A 135 2.02 -9.23 29.03
CA LEU A 135 3.25 -8.96 28.29
C LEU A 135 3.55 -10.07 27.28
N PHE A 136 3.46 -11.33 27.70
CA PHE A 136 3.62 -12.49 26.83
C PHE A 136 2.60 -12.49 25.68
N LEU A 137 1.32 -12.21 25.99
CA LEU A 137 0.27 -12.11 24.99
C LEU A 137 0.54 -10.99 23.98
N ALA A 138 1.05 -9.84 24.43
CA ALA A 138 1.37 -8.73 23.55
C ALA A 138 2.53 -9.06 22.60
N GLU A 139 3.56 -9.78 23.07
CA GLU A 139 4.68 -10.23 22.24
C GLU A 139 4.22 -11.24 21.18
N ALA A 140 3.43 -12.24 21.58
CA ALA A 140 2.86 -13.21 20.66
C ALA A 140 1.99 -12.55 19.58
N ASN A 141 1.11 -11.62 19.98
CA ASN A 141 0.28 -10.87 19.04
C ASN A 141 1.11 -10.01 18.08
N ALA A 142 2.20 -9.40 18.56
CA ALA A 142 3.09 -8.62 17.71
C ALA A 142 3.82 -9.49 16.68
N ALA A 143 4.25 -10.70 17.04
CA ALA A 143 4.88 -11.65 16.13
C ALA A 143 3.90 -12.08 15.02
N ILE A 144 2.67 -12.45 15.39
CA ILE A 144 1.61 -12.83 14.44
C ILE A 144 1.30 -11.68 13.48
N ALA A 145 1.17 -10.45 14.01
CA ALA A 145 0.89 -9.28 13.17
C ALA A 145 2.01 -8.99 12.17
N ALA A 146 3.27 -9.15 12.58
CA ALA A 146 4.42 -8.97 11.70
C ALA A 146 4.44 -10.02 10.57
N GLU A 147 4.16 -11.28 10.88
CA GLU A 147 4.08 -12.35 9.89
C GLU A 147 2.94 -12.14 8.90
N ALA A 148 1.75 -11.75 9.39
CA ALA A 148 0.60 -11.43 8.56
C ALA A 148 0.92 -10.29 7.57
N ALA A 149 1.54 -9.21 8.06
CA ALA A 149 1.95 -8.08 7.23
C ALA A 149 2.96 -8.50 6.15
N ALA A 150 3.93 -9.35 6.49
CA ALA A 150 4.91 -9.85 5.54
C ALA A 150 4.27 -10.74 4.45
N LEU A 151 3.31 -11.58 4.82
CA LEU A 151 2.57 -12.41 3.86
C LEU A 151 1.72 -11.56 2.91
N THR A 152 1.00 -10.57 3.43
CA THR A 152 0.22 -9.64 2.60
C THR A 152 1.10 -8.92 1.59
N ALA A 153 2.26 -8.41 2.00
CA ALA A 153 3.20 -7.76 1.08
C ALA A 153 3.71 -8.70 -0.02
N ARG A 154 4.03 -9.96 0.32
CA ARG A 154 4.45 -10.97 -0.67
C ARG A 154 3.35 -11.28 -1.68
N LEU A 155 2.10 -11.43 -1.22
CA LEU A 155 0.97 -11.68 -2.10
C LEU A 155 0.70 -10.50 -3.04
N GLN A 156 0.82 -9.26 -2.54
CA GLN A 156 0.67 -8.06 -3.37
C GLN A 156 1.75 -7.97 -4.45
N ASN A 157 3.02 -8.22 -4.09
CA ASN A 157 4.11 -8.23 -5.07
C ASN A 157 3.91 -9.33 -6.11
N ALA A 158 3.60 -10.55 -5.69
CA ALA A 158 3.34 -11.66 -6.61
C ALA A 158 2.15 -11.38 -7.54
N HIS A 159 1.10 -10.70 -7.04
CA HIS A 159 -0.03 -10.26 -7.85
C HIS A 159 0.40 -9.23 -8.88
N SER A 160 1.13 -8.19 -8.49
CA SER A 160 1.64 -7.15 -9.40
C SER A 160 2.54 -7.75 -10.49
N ASP A 161 3.46 -8.66 -10.11
CA ASP A 161 4.34 -9.33 -11.06
C ASP A 161 3.56 -10.22 -12.04
N ALA A 162 2.50 -10.89 -11.56
CA ALA A 162 1.63 -11.70 -12.39
C ALA A 162 0.78 -10.84 -13.34
N GLU A 163 0.30 -9.68 -12.88
CA GLU A 163 -0.41 -8.70 -13.69
C GLU A 163 0.50 -8.11 -14.77
N GLU A 164 1.71 -7.69 -14.43
CA GLU A 164 2.64 -7.10 -15.40
C GLU A 164 3.01 -8.10 -16.51
N ARG A 165 3.28 -9.36 -16.15
CA ARG A 165 3.48 -10.45 -17.13
C ARG A 165 2.24 -10.73 -17.97
N SER A 166 1.04 -10.47 -17.45
CA SER A 166 -0.22 -10.61 -18.20
C SER A 166 -0.38 -9.54 -19.28
N PHE A 167 0.39 -8.45 -19.26
CA PHE A 167 0.29 -7.35 -20.23
C PHE A 167 1.42 -7.28 -21.26
N THR A 168 2.37 -8.21 -21.23
CA THR A 168 3.52 -8.25 -22.15
C THR A 168 3.55 -9.50 -23.03
N ASP A 169 4.08 -9.39 -24.24
CA ASP A 169 4.39 -10.52 -25.11
C ASP A 169 5.76 -11.11 -24.73
N ALA A 170 5.80 -12.41 -24.45
CA ALA A 170 6.99 -13.07 -23.91
C ALA A 170 8.16 -13.13 -24.91
N LEU A 171 7.89 -13.09 -26.23
CA LEU A 171 8.93 -13.17 -27.24
C LEU A 171 9.60 -11.82 -27.52
N THR A 172 8.79 -10.76 -27.59
CA THR A 172 9.22 -9.43 -28.03
C THR A 172 9.43 -8.43 -26.88
N GLY A 173 8.85 -8.70 -25.70
CA GLY A 173 8.86 -7.77 -24.56
C GLY A 173 7.94 -6.56 -24.72
N LEU A 174 7.23 -6.45 -25.86
CA LEU A 174 6.23 -5.42 -26.10
C LEU A 174 4.98 -5.64 -25.24
N ARG A 175 4.07 -4.65 -25.23
CA ARG A 175 2.72 -4.88 -24.72
C ARG A 175 2.04 -5.96 -25.56
N ASN A 176 1.21 -6.80 -24.93
CA ASN A 176 0.34 -7.72 -25.65
C ASN A 176 -1.03 -7.09 -25.92
N ARG A 177 -1.96 -7.84 -26.54
CA ARG A 177 -3.34 -7.38 -26.78
C ARG A 177 -4.00 -6.79 -25.53
N ARG A 178 -3.90 -7.44 -24.37
CA ARG A 178 -4.48 -6.92 -23.11
C ARG A 178 -3.86 -5.58 -22.71
N GLY A 179 -2.54 -5.43 -22.89
CA GLY A 179 -1.83 -4.20 -22.58
C GLY A 179 -2.22 -3.05 -23.50
N LEU A 180 -2.47 -3.35 -24.78
CA LEU A 180 -3.01 -2.40 -25.74
C LEU A 180 -4.43 -1.96 -25.34
N ASP A 181 -5.32 -2.91 -25.07
CA ASP A 181 -6.72 -2.65 -24.72
C ASP A 181 -6.82 -1.76 -23.48
N GLN A 182 -6.02 -2.05 -22.44
CA GLN A 182 -5.95 -1.22 -21.23
C GLN A 182 -5.48 0.22 -21.51
N ALA A 183 -4.49 0.39 -22.39
CA ALA A 183 -3.99 1.71 -22.75
C ALA A 183 -5.04 2.51 -23.54
N MET A 184 -5.76 1.87 -24.46
CA MET A 184 -6.85 2.49 -25.20
C MET A 184 -8.03 2.86 -24.29
N ASP A 185 -8.40 1.99 -23.34
CA ASP A 185 -9.43 2.30 -22.33
C ASP A 185 -9.07 3.51 -21.49
N THR A 186 -7.80 3.64 -21.12
CA THR A 186 -7.29 4.80 -20.37
C THR A 186 -7.39 6.08 -21.20
N LEU A 187 -7.03 6.02 -22.48
CA LEU A 187 -7.16 7.15 -23.41
C LEU A 187 -8.61 7.58 -23.62
N ALA A 188 -9.51 6.61 -23.81
CA ALA A 188 -10.93 6.85 -24.01
C ALA A 188 -11.55 7.56 -22.80
N ARG A 189 -11.16 7.17 -21.57
CA ARG A 189 -11.60 7.84 -20.33
C ARG A 189 -11.00 9.24 -20.15
N GLY A 190 -9.76 9.43 -20.60
CA GLY A 190 -9.03 10.70 -20.48
C GLY A 190 -9.37 11.73 -21.56
N GLY A 191 -10.09 11.35 -22.62
CA GLY A 191 -10.38 12.22 -23.76
C GLY A 191 -9.14 12.63 -24.57
N GLY A 192 -8.06 11.84 -24.49
CA GLY A 192 -6.81 12.12 -25.19
C GLY A 192 -6.93 11.79 -26.68
N ARG A 193 -6.40 12.67 -27.55
CA ARG A 193 -6.24 12.36 -28.97
C ARG A 193 -5.10 11.37 -29.19
N PHE A 194 -5.27 10.44 -30.11
CA PHE A 194 -4.25 9.50 -30.55
C PHE A 194 -4.47 9.05 -32.00
N ALA A 195 -3.46 8.43 -32.58
CA ALA A 195 -3.59 7.66 -33.81
C ALA A 195 -3.16 6.21 -33.55
N MET A 196 -3.85 5.27 -34.19
CA MET A 196 -3.52 3.85 -34.15
C MET A 196 -2.99 3.41 -35.51
N LEU A 197 -1.84 2.76 -35.51
CA LEU A 197 -1.28 2.06 -36.66
C LEU A 197 -1.41 0.55 -36.40
N ALA A 198 -2.26 -0.13 -37.15
CA ALA A 198 -2.31 -1.59 -37.21
C ALA A 198 -1.29 -2.08 -38.24
N VAL A 199 -0.40 -2.99 -37.87
CA VAL A 199 0.73 -3.43 -38.69
C VAL A 199 0.73 -4.94 -38.81
N ASP A 200 0.94 -5.46 -40.02
CA ASP A 200 1.05 -6.90 -40.30
C ASP A 200 2.30 -7.16 -41.13
N LEU A 201 3.11 -8.15 -40.72
CA LEU A 201 4.33 -8.48 -41.45
C LEU A 201 4.02 -9.31 -42.70
N ASP A 202 4.26 -8.71 -43.86
CA ASP A 202 3.99 -9.35 -45.14
C ASP A 202 4.94 -10.52 -45.40
N ARG A 203 4.36 -11.64 -45.81
CA ARG A 203 5.07 -12.90 -46.15
C ARG A 203 5.82 -13.52 -44.97
N PHE A 204 5.54 -13.15 -43.73
CA PHE A 204 6.16 -13.74 -42.54
C PHE A 204 6.01 -15.26 -42.47
N LYS A 205 4.82 -15.78 -42.81
CA LYS A 205 4.59 -17.24 -42.90
C LYS A 205 5.55 -17.95 -43.87
N ALA A 206 5.87 -17.34 -45.01
CA ALA A 206 6.81 -17.94 -45.96
C ALA A 206 8.23 -18.06 -45.39
N VAL A 207 8.63 -17.13 -44.51
CA VAL A 207 9.90 -17.24 -43.78
C VAL A 207 9.87 -18.40 -42.79
N ASN A 208 8.79 -18.55 -42.02
CA ASN A 208 8.63 -19.69 -41.11
C ASN A 208 8.65 -21.03 -41.85
N ASP A 209 7.92 -21.12 -42.96
CA ASP A 209 7.79 -22.36 -43.73
C ASP A 209 9.13 -22.73 -44.42
N ALA A 210 9.93 -21.74 -44.83
CA ALA A 210 11.19 -21.98 -45.53
C ALA A 210 12.41 -22.11 -44.61
N MET A 211 12.43 -21.43 -43.47
CA MET A 211 13.62 -21.27 -42.61
C MET A 211 13.39 -21.68 -41.15
N GLY A 212 12.16 -22.08 -40.81
CA GLY A 212 11.79 -22.55 -39.47
C GLY A 212 11.44 -21.43 -38.48
N HIS A 213 10.75 -21.83 -37.41
CA HIS A 213 10.21 -20.90 -36.41
C HIS A 213 11.28 -20.10 -35.64
N ALA A 214 12.47 -20.66 -35.40
CA ALA A 214 13.56 -19.92 -34.74
C ALA A 214 14.03 -18.70 -35.56
N VAL A 215 14.04 -18.83 -36.89
CA VAL A 215 14.30 -17.73 -37.80
C VAL A 215 13.14 -16.73 -37.78
N GLY A 216 11.90 -17.22 -37.77
CA GLY A 216 10.71 -16.39 -37.57
C GLY A 216 10.77 -15.53 -36.30
N ASP A 217 11.17 -16.13 -35.17
CA ASP A 217 11.34 -15.42 -33.90
C ASP A 217 12.40 -14.31 -34.00
N THR A 218 13.47 -14.56 -34.75
CA THR A 218 14.52 -13.55 -35.01
C THR A 218 13.97 -12.41 -35.85
N VAL A 219 13.16 -12.72 -36.88
CA VAL A 219 12.48 -11.71 -37.70
C VAL A 219 11.50 -10.88 -36.88
N LEU A 220 10.73 -11.49 -35.98
CA LEU A 220 9.81 -10.78 -35.08
C LEU A 220 10.54 -9.83 -34.14
N ARG A 221 11.69 -10.23 -33.58
CA ARG A 221 12.53 -9.35 -32.76
C ARG A 221 13.10 -8.18 -33.56
N ALA A 222 13.59 -8.42 -34.78
CA ALA A 222 14.11 -7.36 -35.64
C ALA A 222 13.02 -6.35 -36.03
N ALA A 223 11.82 -6.82 -36.38
CA ALA A 223 10.67 -5.97 -36.66
C ALA A 223 10.24 -5.17 -35.42
N THR A 224 10.23 -5.81 -34.24
CA THR A 224 9.98 -5.15 -32.95
C THR A 224 10.93 -3.98 -32.73
N GLU A 225 12.23 -4.19 -32.92
CA GLU A 225 13.21 -3.12 -32.76
C GLU A 225 13.02 -1.97 -33.77
N ALA A 226 12.63 -2.29 -35.01
CA ALA A 226 12.31 -1.27 -36.01
C ALA A 226 11.11 -0.40 -35.57
N MET A 227 10.05 -1.03 -35.06
CA MET A 227 8.86 -0.35 -34.53
C MET A 227 9.19 0.52 -33.32
N VAL A 228 9.95 -0.02 -32.35
CA VAL A 228 10.36 0.72 -31.14
C VAL A 228 11.23 1.93 -31.48
N ARG A 229 12.11 1.82 -32.49
CA ARG A 229 12.93 2.96 -32.95
C ARG A 229 12.13 4.02 -33.72
N ALA A 230 11.06 3.62 -34.41
CA ALA A 230 10.18 4.55 -35.12
C ALA A 230 9.22 5.28 -34.16
N ALA A 231 8.86 4.64 -33.04
CA ALA A 231 8.03 5.20 -31.99
C ALA A 231 8.81 6.15 -31.05
N ARG A 232 8.13 7.13 -30.47
CA ARG A 232 8.72 7.96 -29.39
C ARG A 232 8.65 7.22 -28.07
N ALA A 233 9.43 7.66 -27.09
CA ALA A 233 9.41 7.11 -25.73
C ALA A 233 8.03 7.18 -25.04
N ALA A 234 7.19 8.15 -25.45
CA ALA A 234 5.82 8.27 -24.94
C ALA A 234 4.83 7.34 -25.66
N ASP A 235 5.12 6.89 -26.88
CA ASP A 235 4.24 6.07 -27.71
C ASP A 235 4.25 4.61 -27.24
N LEU A 236 3.18 3.88 -27.55
CA LEU A 236 3.02 2.48 -27.16
C LEU A 236 3.11 1.58 -28.38
N VAL A 237 3.95 0.54 -28.29
CA VAL A 237 4.07 -0.52 -29.30
C VAL A 237 3.60 -1.83 -28.67
N ALA A 238 2.72 -2.54 -29.35
CA ALA A 238 2.16 -3.80 -28.91
C ALA A 238 2.23 -4.86 -29.99
N ARG A 239 2.41 -6.12 -29.59
CA ARG A 239 2.20 -7.29 -30.44
C ARG A 239 0.87 -7.94 -30.05
N ILE A 240 -0.07 -7.97 -30.99
CA ILE A 240 -1.45 -8.41 -30.72
C ILE A 240 -1.74 -9.83 -31.24
N GLY A 241 -0.91 -10.33 -32.16
CA GLY A 241 -1.04 -11.64 -32.78
C GLY A 241 0.31 -12.25 -33.18
N GLY A 242 0.28 -13.19 -34.13
CA GLY A 242 1.49 -13.88 -34.59
C GLY A 242 2.49 -12.91 -35.23
N ASP A 243 2.08 -12.26 -36.31
CA ASP A 243 2.79 -11.26 -37.10
C ASP A 243 2.10 -9.88 -37.07
N GLU A 244 1.12 -9.72 -36.19
CA GLU A 244 0.31 -8.52 -36.05
C GLU A 244 0.78 -7.66 -34.87
N PHE A 245 0.95 -6.38 -35.15
CA PHE A 245 1.38 -5.36 -34.20
C PHE A 245 0.43 -4.15 -34.24
N ALA A 246 0.46 -3.38 -33.16
CA ALA A 246 -0.25 -2.11 -33.06
C ALA A 246 0.68 -1.05 -32.46
N ILE A 247 0.61 0.17 -32.99
CA ILE A 247 1.31 1.32 -32.44
C ILE A 247 0.28 2.40 -32.11
N LEU A 248 0.24 2.84 -30.86
CA LEU A 248 -0.52 4.01 -30.41
C LEU A 248 0.41 5.21 -30.35
N LEU A 249 0.13 6.21 -31.17
CA LEU A 249 0.85 7.47 -31.18
C LEU A 249 0.03 8.51 -30.43
N TYR A 250 0.56 9.05 -29.34
CA TYR A 250 -0.20 9.94 -28.46
C TYR A 250 -0.18 11.39 -28.95
N GLY A 251 -1.32 12.07 -28.79
CA GLY A 251 -1.54 13.47 -29.14
C GLY A 251 -2.11 13.68 -30.55
N ALA A 252 -2.31 14.95 -30.91
CA ALA A 252 -2.73 15.35 -32.24
C ALA A 252 -1.55 15.26 -33.22
N ILE A 253 -1.59 14.30 -34.14
CA ILE A 253 -0.55 14.11 -35.15
C ILE A 253 -1.10 14.46 -36.54
N PRO A 254 -0.49 15.42 -37.26
CA PRO A 254 -0.88 15.75 -38.63
C PRO A 254 -0.84 14.54 -39.56
N ARG A 255 -1.79 14.46 -40.51
CA ARG A 255 -1.94 13.33 -41.44
C ARG A 255 -0.70 13.06 -42.28
N ASP A 256 -0.03 14.11 -42.75
CA ASP A 256 1.23 14.04 -43.50
C ASP A 256 2.37 13.44 -42.66
N ARG A 257 2.34 13.66 -41.34
CA ARG A 257 3.32 13.08 -40.42
C ARG A 257 3.04 11.62 -40.15
N LEU A 258 1.77 11.21 -40.07
CA LEU A 258 1.39 9.80 -39.94
C LEU A 258 1.86 8.97 -41.14
N GLY A 259 1.65 9.50 -42.36
CA GLY A 259 2.14 8.85 -43.58
C GLY A 259 3.66 8.67 -43.57
N ARG A 260 4.41 9.72 -43.22
CA ARG A 260 5.89 9.65 -43.10
C ARG A 260 6.35 8.62 -42.07
N ILE A 261 5.70 8.55 -40.90
CA ILE A 261 6.03 7.54 -39.88
C ILE A 261 5.79 6.13 -40.44
N ALA A 262 4.71 5.91 -41.17
CA ALA A 262 4.41 4.62 -41.78
C ALA A 262 5.41 4.25 -42.89
N ASP A 263 5.76 5.20 -43.76
CA ASP A 263 6.79 5.00 -44.81
C ASP A 263 8.15 4.64 -44.19
N ASP A 264 8.58 5.41 -43.19
CA ASP A 264 9.85 5.17 -42.48
C ASP A 264 9.86 3.81 -41.78
N LEU A 265 8.72 3.41 -41.19
CA LEU A 265 8.55 2.13 -40.53
C LEU A 265 8.65 0.97 -41.52
N ILE A 266 7.93 1.04 -42.65
CA ILE A 266 7.96 0.01 -43.70
C ILE A 266 9.39 -0.12 -44.24
N ALA A 267 10.03 1.01 -44.59
CA ALA A 267 11.40 1.01 -45.08
C ALA A 267 12.42 0.46 -44.07
N ALA A 268 12.16 0.63 -42.77
CA ALA A 268 12.99 0.05 -41.72
C ALA A 268 12.81 -1.48 -41.60
N ILE A 269 11.58 -1.98 -41.74
CA ILE A 269 11.25 -3.42 -41.70
C ILE A 269 11.76 -4.14 -42.96
N GLU A 270 11.76 -3.49 -44.12
CA GLU A 270 12.22 -4.06 -45.39
C GLU A 270 13.75 -4.27 -45.46
N ARG A 271 14.50 -3.74 -44.48
CA ARG A 271 15.95 -3.97 -44.43
C ARG A 271 16.22 -5.46 -44.23
N PRO A 272 17.12 -6.07 -45.04
CA PRO A 272 17.44 -7.49 -44.90
C PRO A 272 17.88 -7.85 -43.48
N ILE A 273 17.25 -8.87 -42.90
CA ILE A 273 17.49 -9.30 -41.52
C ILE A 273 18.51 -10.45 -41.56
N PRO A 274 19.70 -10.30 -40.95
CA PRO A 274 20.64 -11.40 -40.78
C PRO A 274 20.03 -12.49 -39.90
N VAL A 275 19.94 -13.70 -40.44
CA VAL A 275 19.39 -14.87 -39.75
C VAL A 275 20.28 -16.09 -39.98
N GLU A 276 20.06 -17.15 -39.22
CA GLU A 276 20.73 -18.42 -39.49
C GLU A 276 20.38 -18.90 -40.91
N GLY A 277 21.40 -19.16 -41.73
CA GLY A 277 21.22 -19.61 -43.11
C GLY A 277 21.05 -18.51 -44.18
N GLY A 278 21.16 -17.22 -43.84
CA GLY A 278 21.24 -16.14 -44.83
C GLY A 278 20.60 -14.81 -44.43
N LEU A 279 19.86 -14.21 -45.35
CA LEU A 279 19.12 -12.97 -45.15
C LEU A 279 17.62 -13.21 -45.33
N ALA A 280 16.83 -12.93 -44.30
CA ALA A 280 15.39 -12.89 -44.41
C ALA A 280 14.92 -11.52 -44.93
N ARG A 281 13.92 -11.52 -45.80
CA ARG A 281 13.30 -10.30 -46.36
C ARG A 281 11.80 -10.39 -46.17
N ILE A 282 11.26 -9.43 -45.45
CA ILE A 282 9.82 -9.22 -45.25
C ILE A 282 9.48 -7.77 -45.56
N SER A 283 8.19 -7.46 -45.62
CA SER A 283 7.70 -6.08 -45.66
C SER A 283 6.62 -5.94 -44.58
N ALA A 284 5.95 -4.80 -44.51
CA ALA A 284 4.79 -4.62 -43.63
C ALA A 284 3.68 -3.87 -44.35
N SER A 285 2.44 -4.28 -44.09
CA SER A 285 1.26 -3.51 -44.46
C SER A 285 0.78 -2.75 -43.23
N VAL A 286 0.38 -1.48 -43.39
CA VAL A 286 -0.01 -0.61 -42.27
C VAL A 286 -1.37 0.04 -42.48
N GLY A 287 -2.30 -0.19 -41.57
CA GLY A 287 -3.57 0.53 -41.49
C GLY A 287 -3.52 1.64 -40.45
N ILE A 288 -3.91 2.86 -40.81
CA ILE A 288 -3.87 4.02 -39.91
C ILE A 288 -5.28 4.54 -39.65
N ALA A 289 -5.62 4.75 -38.38
CA ALA A 289 -6.84 5.45 -37.95
C ALA A 289 -6.53 6.53 -36.92
N ILE A 290 -7.32 7.60 -36.91
CA ILE A 290 -7.17 8.74 -36.00
C ILE A 290 -8.42 8.81 -35.10
N SER A 291 -8.22 9.07 -33.80
CA SER A 291 -9.34 9.43 -32.92
C SER A 291 -9.78 10.87 -33.20
N ASP A 292 -10.99 11.07 -33.74
CA ASP A 292 -11.53 12.42 -34.02
C ASP A 292 -11.97 13.17 -32.75
N ASP A 293 -11.97 14.50 -32.80
CA ASP A 293 -12.34 15.40 -31.68
C ASP A 293 -13.76 15.25 -31.14
N HIS A 294 -14.69 14.81 -31.99
CA HIS A 294 -16.12 14.94 -31.75
C HIS A 294 -16.84 13.61 -31.62
N ALA A 295 -16.15 12.50 -31.82
CA ALA A 295 -16.65 11.23 -31.40
C ALA A 295 -15.94 10.92 -30.07
N ILE A 296 -16.71 10.91 -28.99
CA ILE A 296 -16.56 9.89 -27.95
C ILE A 296 -16.79 8.55 -28.67
N GLY A 297 -15.83 8.18 -29.50
CA GLY A 297 -15.90 7.14 -30.51
C GLY A 297 -15.15 5.99 -29.91
N ASP A 298 -15.92 5.09 -29.32
CA ASP A 298 -15.54 3.76 -28.84
C ASP A 298 -14.18 3.29 -29.38
N VAL A 299 -13.28 2.85 -28.51
CA VAL A 299 -12.01 2.20 -28.85
C VAL A 299 -12.19 1.17 -29.98
N ALA A 300 -13.34 0.48 -29.98
CA ALA A 300 -13.71 -0.46 -31.03
C ALA A 300 -13.79 0.18 -32.43
N SER A 301 -14.25 1.43 -32.55
CA SER A 301 -14.37 2.15 -33.83
C SER A 301 -13.02 2.50 -34.43
N VAL A 302 -12.06 2.99 -33.62
CA VAL A 302 -10.69 3.30 -34.08
C VAL A 302 -9.98 2.02 -34.48
N THR A 303 -10.13 0.95 -33.68
CA THR A 303 -9.57 -0.37 -33.99
C THR A 303 -10.14 -0.90 -35.31
N ALA A 304 -11.46 -0.88 -35.48
CA ALA A 304 -12.11 -1.34 -36.71
C ALA A 304 -11.70 -0.52 -37.94
N ALA A 305 -11.53 0.79 -37.79
CA ALA A 305 -11.04 1.66 -38.87
C ALA A 305 -9.58 1.35 -39.25
N ALA A 306 -8.72 1.09 -38.25
CA ALA A 306 -7.33 0.70 -38.49
C ALA A 306 -7.24 -0.67 -39.19
N ASP A 307 -8.06 -1.64 -38.78
CA ASP A 307 -8.12 -2.96 -39.40
C ASP A 307 -8.63 -2.89 -40.85
N ALA A 308 -9.65 -2.06 -41.12
CA ALA A 308 -10.15 -1.83 -42.47
C ALA A 308 -9.07 -1.17 -43.37
N ALA A 309 -8.32 -0.21 -42.84
CA ALA A 309 -7.20 0.42 -43.51
C ALA A 309 -6.05 -0.58 -43.79
N LEU A 310 -5.77 -1.48 -42.85
CA LEU A 310 -4.77 -2.52 -43.00
C LEU A 310 -5.17 -3.50 -44.11
N TYR A 311 -6.45 -3.90 -44.13
CA TYR A 311 -6.99 -4.74 -45.19
C TYR A 311 -6.87 -4.07 -46.57
N ALA A 312 -7.17 -2.78 -46.68
CA ALA A 312 -6.98 -2.02 -47.92
C ALA A 312 -5.52 -2.02 -48.39
N SER A 313 -4.57 -1.85 -47.47
CA SER A 313 -3.12 -1.90 -47.77
C SER A 313 -2.69 -3.28 -48.29
N LYS A 314 -3.21 -4.36 -47.69
CA LYS A 314 -2.97 -5.73 -48.17
C LYS A 314 -3.51 -5.96 -49.59
N GLN A 315 -4.65 -5.36 -49.93
CA GLN A 315 -5.26 -5.44 -51.26
C GLN A 315 -4.56 -4.54 -52.30
N ALA A 316 -3.97 -3.44 -51.87
CA ALA A 316 -3.21 -2.53 -52.73
C ALA A 316 -1.83 -3.06 -53.16
N GLY A 317 -1.48 -4.29 -52.77
CA GLY A 317 -0.25 -4.95 -53.19
C GLY A 317 0.74 -5.23 -52.06
N ARG A 318 0.40 -4.91 -50.80
CA ARG A 318 1.27 -5.03 -49.60
C ARG A 318 2.44 -4.05 -49.62
N GLY A 319 3.21 -3.97 -48.52
CA GLY A 319 4.35 -3.05 -48.41
C GLY A 319 3.97 -1.57 -48.55
N CYS A 320 2.76 -1.22 -48.12
CA CYS A 320 2.23 0.13 -48.17
C CYS A 320 1.33 0.39 -46.97
N TRP A 321 0.87 1.63 -46.85
CA TRP A 321 -0.05 2.05 -45.81
C TRP A 321 -1.31 2.70 -46.39
N THR A 322 -2.39 2.62 -45.63
CA THR A 322 -3.64 3.32 -45.92
C THR A 322 -4.08 4.07 -44.68
N LEU A 323 -4.50 5.33 -44.83
CA LEU A 323 -5.09 6.12 -43.77
C LEU A 323 -6.60 6.19 -43.96
N MET A 324 -7.36 5.70 -42.98
CA MET A 324 -8.80 5.92 -42.89
C MET A 324 -9.04 7.12 -41.97
N GLY A 325 -9.76 8.11 -42.46
CA GLY A 325 -10.13 9.30 -41.68
C GLY A 325 -11.63 9.49 -41.63
N GLY A 326 -12.14 9.90 -40.47
CA GLY A 326 -13.46 10.49 -40.34
C GLY A 326 -13.57 11.79 -41.14
N SER A 327 -14.83 12.11 -41.45
CA SER A 327 -15.35 13.11 -42.40
C SER A 327 -14.40 14.21 -42.86
N THR A 328 -14.21 14.29 -44.18
CA THR A 328 -13.76 15.50 -44.87
C THR A 328 -14.87 16.55 -44.81
N ALA A 329 -14.87 17.40 -43.78
CA ALA A 329 -15.54 18.69 -43.91
C ALA A 329 -14.64 19.58 -44.80
N PRO A 330 -15.14 20.09 -45.94
CA PRO A 330 -14.38 21.03 -46.76
C PRO A 330 -14.19 22.33 -45.98
N GLU A 331 -12.98 22.87 -45.98
CA GLU A 331 -12.72 24.25 -45.54
C GLU A 331 -13.58 25.18 -46.42
N ALA A 332 -14.59 25.78 -45.81
CA ALA A 332 -15.35 26.84 -46.45
C ALA A 332 -14.43 28.06 -46.63
N SER A 333 -14.29 28.49 -47.89
CA SER A 333 -13.59 29.70 -48.31
C SER A 333 -14.21 30.97 -47.74
#